data_AF-A0A932ELI3-F1
#
_entry.id   AF-A0A932ELI3-F1
#
_cell.length_a   1.000
_cell.length_b   1.000
_cell.length_c   1.000
_cell.angle_alpha   90.00
_cell.angle_beta   90.00
_cell.angle_gamma   90.00
#
_symmetry.space_group_name_H-M   'P 1'
#
loop_
_entity.id
_entity.type
_entity.pdbx_description
1 polymer ?
#
loop_
_entity_poly.entity_id
_entity_poly.type
_entity_poly.pdbx_seq_one_letter_code
_entity_poly.pdbx_strand_id
1 'polypeptide(L)'
;VRTVSSSRAVYRRIKKLCLPHIKINLESINDPIRLDTVAGFKTSVVSFNTDLPYLKKKARKLFLLGPGSILDAHGPDEKISKKELLRSISLYERLVQYIVMKPSIKR
;
A
#
# COMPACT_ATOMS: atom_id res chain seq x y z
N VAL A 1 -8.62 11.37 -5.55
CA VAL A 1 -9.41 10.38 -6.34
C VAL A 1 -8.74 9.02 -6.22
N ARG A 2 -9.46 7.96 -5.87
CA ARG A 2 -8.93 6.59 -5.87
C ARG A 2 -9.00 6.03 -7.29
N THR A 3 -7.95 5.33 -7.72
CA THR A 3 -7.84 4.80 -9.08
C THR A 3 -7.52 3.31 -9.02
N VAL A 4 -7.87 2.58 -10.09
CA VAL A 4 -7.50 1.17 -10.31
C VAL A 4 -6.62 0.99 -11.55
N SER A 5 -6.27 2.11 -12.18
CA SER A 5 -5.42 2.23 -13.36
C SER A 5 -4.50 3.43 -13.19
N SER A 6 -3.74 3.81 -14.22
CA SER A 6 -2.84 4.96 -14.14
C SER A 6 -3.57 6.23 -13.68
N SER A 7 -3.14 6.76 -12.54
CA SER A 7 -3.66 8.00 -11.96
C SER A 7 -3.43 9.18 -12.89
N ARG A 8 -2.34 9.18 -13.67
CA ARG A 8 -2.09 10.20 -14.71
C ARG A 8 -3.08 10.12 -15.86
N ALA A 9 -3.54 8.93 -16.24
CA ALA A 9 -4.56 8.79 -17.27
C ALA A 9 -5.92 9.32 -16.77
N VAL A 10 -6.27 9.02 -15.52
CA VAL A 10 -7.48 9.56 -14.88
C VAL A 10 -7.40 11.08 -14.75
N TYR A 11 -6.27 11.63 -14.29
CA TYR A 11 -6.07 13.08 -14.20
C TYR A 11 -6.24 13.77 -15.56
N ARG A 12 -5.68 13.19 -16.64
CA ARG A 12 -5.86 13.72 -18.01
C ARG A 12 -7.33 13.73 -18.45
N ARG A 13 -8.09 12.68 -18.11
CA ARG A 13 -9.53 12.61 -18.40
C ARG A 13 -10.30 13.70 -17.64
N ILE A 14 -10.02 13.87 -16.35
CA ILE A 14 -10.63 14.94 -15.54
C ILE A 14 -10.32 16.30 -16.15
N LYS A 15 -9.05 16.58 -16.45
CA LYS A 15 -8.62 17.86 -17.05
C LYS A 15 -9.30 18.15 -18.39
N LYS A 16 -9.52 17.12 -19.22
CA LYS A 16 -10.22 17.27 -20.51
C LYS A 16 -11.71 17.63 -20.35
N LEU A 17 -12.34 17.21 -19.25
CA LEU A 17 -13.75 17.45 -18.96
C LEU A 17 -13.99 18.77 -18.23
N CYS A 18 -12.96 19.39 -17.66
CA CYS A 18 -13.09 20.66 -16.95
C CYS A 18 -13.30 21.84 -17.91
N LEU A 19 -14.24 22.72 -17.54
CA LEU A 19 -14.51 23.96 -18.27
C LEU A 19 -13.31 24.93 -18.18
N PRO A 20 -13.16 25.87 -19.13
CA PRO A 20 -11.99 26.75 -19.22
C PRO A 20 -11.69 27.60 -17.98
N HIS A 21 -12.72 27.93 -17.18
CA HIS A 21 -12.59 28.75 -15.97
C HIS A 21 -12.33 27.92 -14.70
N ILE A 22 -12.26 26.58 -14.79
CA ILE A 22 -11.95 25.71 -13.66
C ILE A 22 -10.44 25.46 -13.61
N LYS A 23 -9.81 25.84 -12.50
CA LYS A 23 -8.40 25.55 -12.22
C LYS A 23 -8.27 24.28 -11.38
N ILE A 24 -7.46 23.32 -11.84
CA ILE A 24 -7.14 22.11 -11.07
C ILE A 24 -5.71 22.23 -10.53
N ASN A 25 -5.57 22.22 -9.20
CA ASN A 25 -4.27 22.11 -8.53
C ASN A 25 -4.02 20.64 -8.17
N LEU A 26 -2.92 20.07 -8.66
CA LEU A 26 -2.55 18.68 -8.39
C LEU A 26 -1.44 18.64 -7.34
N GLU A 27 -1.81 18.32 -6.10
CA GLU A 27 -0.88 18.26 -4.97
C GLU A 27 -0.09 16.94 -4.92
N SER A 28 -0.77 15.82 -5.13
CA SER A 28 -0.14 14.50 -5.08
C SER A 28 -0.79 13.54 -6.08
N ILE A 29 0.04 12.63 -6.60
CA ILE A 29 -0.40 11.62 -7.55
C ILE A 29 0.47 10.39 -7.44
N ASN A 30 -0.16 9.25 -7.22
CA ASN A 30 0.49 7.95 -7.27
C ASN A 30 -0.44 6.92 -7.90
N ASP A 31 0.15 5.95 -8.58
CA ASP A 31 -0.59 4.84 -9.18
C ASP A 31 -0.93 3.78 -8.12
N PRO A 32 -1.95 2.95 -8.37
CA PRO A 32 -2.16 1.73 -7.61
C PRO A 32 -0.90 0.85 -7.66
N ILE A 33 -0.58 0.22 -6.53
CA ILE A 33 0.64 -0.58 -6.42
C ILE A 33 0.30 -2.04 -6.17
N ARG A 34 1.00 -2.93 -6.88
CA ARG A 34 1.00 -4.36 -6.60
C ARG A 34 2.19 -4.70 -5.72
N LEU A 35 1.91 -5.34 -4.60
CA LEU A 35 2.89 -5.74 -3.60
C LEU A 35 3.31 -7.19 -3.79
N ASP A 36 4.50 -7.52 -3.28
CA ASP A 36 4.99 -8.88 -3.20
C ASP A 36 4.28 -9.66 -2.10
N THR A 37 4.19 -10.98 -2.28
CA THR A 37 3.54 -11.90 -1.33
C THR A 37 4.55 -12.88 -0.76
N VAL A 38 4.28 -13.36 0.44
CA VAL A 38 5.06 -14.41 1.12
C VAL A 38 4.16 -15.62 1.35
N ALA A 39 4.64 -16.82 1.00
CA ALA A 39 3.87 -18.05 1.20
C ALA A 39 3.51 -18.23 2.70
N GLY A 40 2.26 -18.60 2.97
CA GLY A 40 1.77 -18.75 4.35
C GLY A 40 1.41 -17.44 5.06
N PHE A 41 1.49 -16.29 4.38
CA PHE A 41 0.93 -15.02 4.86
C PHE A 41 -0.44 -14.80 4.20
N LYS A 42 -1.40 -14.29 4.98
CA LYS A 42 -2.68 -13.86 4.43
C LYS A 42 -2.49 -12.62 3.56
N THR A 43 -3.21 -12.56 2.45
CA THR A 43 -3.17 -11.45 1.51
C THR A 43 -4.57 -10.87 1.33
N SER A 44 -4.66 -9.58 1.02
CA SER A 44 -5.91 -8.92 0.67
C SER A 44 -5.64 -7.82 -0.37
N VAL A 45 -6.71 -7.33 -0.99
CA VAL A 45 -6.70 -6.13 -1.84
C VAL A 45 -7.52 -5.08 -1.14
N VAL A 46 -6.97 -3.86 -1.03
CA VAL A 46 -7.62 -2.76 -0.34
C VAL A 46 -7.56 -1.48 -1.18
N SER A 47 -8.56 -0.63 -1.06
CA SER A 47 -8.68 0.63 -1.80
C SER A 47 -8.12 1.83 -1.01
N PHE A 48 -7.00 1.64 -0.33
CA PHE A 48 -6.34 2.68 0.47
C PHE A 48 -4.98 3.02 -0.09
N ASN A 49 -4.48 4.20 0.24
CA ASN A 49 -3.16 4.63 -0.17
C ASN A 49 -2.10 4.27 0.87
N THR A 50 -0.85 4.18 0.43
CA THR A 50 0.33 3.97 1.28
C THR A 50 1.47 4.81 0.71
N ASP A 51 2.53 4.97 1.46
CA ASP A 51 3.80 5.58 1.04
C ASP A 51 4.63 4.73 0.04
N LEU A 52 4.37 3.41 -0.05
CA LEU A 52 5.15 2.48 -0.87
C LEU A 52 5.36 2.89 -2.35
N PRO A 53 4.41 3.52 -3.06
CA PRO A 53 4.65 4.04 -4.41
C PRO A 53 5.86 4.99 -4.50
N TYR A 54 6.13 5.75 -3.44
CA TYR A 54 7.27 6.66 -3.35
C TYR A 54 8.57 5.95 -2.94
N LEU A 55 8.47 4.79 -2.28
CA LEU A 55 9.62 3.97 -1.86
C LEU A 55 10.06 2.93 -2.93
N LYS A 56 9.18 2.62 -3.89
CA LYS A 56 9.38 1.57 -4.92
C LYS A 56 10.73 1.64 -5.64
N LYS A 57 11.23 2.82 -6.00
CA LYS A 57 12.47 2.96 -6.78
C LYS A 57 13.71 2.41 -6.06
N LYS A 58 13.66 2.28 -4.74
CA LYS A 58 14.81 1.87 -3.92
C LYS A 58 14.73 0.41 -3.45
N ALA A 59 13.61 -0.28 -3.68
CA ALA A 59 13.34 -1.59 -3.10
C ALA A 59 13.23 -2.69 -4.16
N ARG A 60 13.86 -3.84 -3.91
CA ARG A 60 13.73 -5.03 -4.76
C ARG A 60 12.39 -5.73 -4.60
N LYS A 61 11.83 -5.66 -3.40
CA LYS A 61 10.58 -6.28 -2.98
C LYS A 61 9.79 -5.30 -2.13
N LEU A 62 8.48 -5.29 -2.27
CA LEU A 62 7.59 -4.38 -1.53
C LEU A 62 6.55 -5.20 -0.76
N PHE A 63 6.58 -5.09 0.56
CA PHE A 63 5.61 -5.72 1.44
C PHE A 63 4.88 -4.63 2.23
N LEU A 64 3.57 -4.81 2.43
CA LEU A 64 2.78 -4.01 3.36
C LEU A 64 2.11 -4.98 4.32
N LEU A 65 2.39 -4.82 5.60
CA LEU A 65 1.91 -5.69 6.65
C LEU A 65 1.76 -4.91 7.96
N GLY A 66 0.74 -5.25 8.71
CA GLY A 66 0.49 -4.69 10.02
C GLY A 66 -0.65 -5.45 10.69
N PRO A 67 -0.69 -5.48 12.03
CA PRO A 67 -1.83 -5.99 12.75
C PRO A 67 -2.99 -4.98 12.75
N GLY A 68 -4.17 -5.43 13.15
CA GLY A 68 -5.38 -4.60 13.17
C GLY A 68 -6.11 -4.57 11.83
N SER A 69 -7.26 -3.90 11.83
CA SER A 69 -8.13 -3.77 10.66
C SER A 69 -7.99 -2.38 10.05
N ILE A 70 -7.71 -2.32 8.74
CA ILE A 70 -7.72 -1.06 8.01
C ILE A 70 -9.12 -0.41 7.96
N LEU A 71 -10.18 -1.17 8.28
CA LEU A 71 -11.55 -0.66 8.33
C LEU A 71 -11.82 0.20 9.57
N ASP A 72 -11.01 0.04 10.63
CA ASP A 72 -11.14 0.83 11.86
C ASP A 72 -10.31 2.13 11.80
N ALA A 73 -9.40 2.25 10.83
CA ALA A 73 -8.50 3.39 10.69
C ALA A 73 -9.28 4.69 10.41
N HIS A 74 -8.90 5.78 11.10
CA HIS A 74 -9.58 7.09 11.02
C HIS A 74 -11.05 7.07 11.46
N GLY A 75 -11.49 6.03 12.19
CA GLY A 75 -12.80 5.96 12.83
C GLY A 75 -12.76 6.41 14.29
N PRO A 76 -13.92 6.76 14.89
CA PRO A 76 -14.01 7.11 16.31
C PRO A 76 -13.63 5.94 17.24
N ASP A 77 -13.77 4.70 16.75
CA ASP A 77 -13.43 3.46 17.46
C ASP A 77 -12.14 2.81 16.94
N GLU A 78 -11.17 3.62 16.46
CA GLU A 78 -9.89 3.10 16.00
C GLU A 78 -9.22 2.27 17.11
N LYS A 79 -8.99 0.98 16.82
CA LYS A 79 -8.57 0.02 17.83
C LYS A 79 -7.79 -1.14 17.24
N ILE A 80 -7.12 -1.85 18.14
CA ILE A 80 -6.43 -3.10 17.88
C ILE A 80 -6.47 -3.95 19.14
N SER A 81 -6.65 -5.26 19.01
CA SER A 81 -6.60 -6.13 20.18
C SER A 81 -5.16 -6.35 20.65
N LYS A 82 -4.95 -6.43 21.98
CA LYS A 82 -3.63 -6.78 22.56
C LYS A 82 -3.08 -8.10 22.00
N LYS A 83 -3.97 -9.07 21.73
CA LYS A 83 -3.62 -10.35 21.11
C LYS A 83 -3.11 -10.20 19.68
N GLU A 84 -3.62 -9.25 18.89
CA GLU A 84 -3.08 -8.95 17.56
C GLU A 84 -1.72 -8.29 17.63
N LEU A 85 -1.51 -7.36 18.55
CA LEU A 85 -0.19 -6.76 18.79
C LEU A 85 0.86 -7.83 19.10
N LEU A 86 0.57 -8.73 20.04
CA LEU A 86 1.49 -9.82 20.40
C LEU A 86 1.74 -10.78 19.23
N ARG A 87 0.70 -11.14 18.47
CA ARG A 87 0.85 -11.98 17.27
C ARG A 87 1.66 -11.31 16.16
N SER A 88 1.65 -9.97 16.10
CA SER A 88 2.35 -9.22 15.07
C SER A 88 3.86 -9.39 15.17
N ILE A 89 4.41 -9.55 16.38
CA ILE A 89 5.84 -9.80 16.64
C ILE A 89 6.30 -11.01 15.82
N SER A 90 5.63 -12.16 15.99
CA SER A 90 5.94 -13.39 15.25
C SER A 90 5.74 -13.22 13.74
N LEU A 91 4.77 -12.41 13.31
CA LEU A 91 4.53 -12.14 11.90
C LEU A 91 5.69 -11.34 11.28
N TYR A 92 6.20 -10.32 11.97
CA TYR A 92 7.37 -9.56 11.55
C TYR A 92 8.65 -10.42 11.55
N GLU A 93 8.88 -11.21 12.60
CA GLU A 93 10.03 -12.14 12.69
C GLU A 93 10.06 -13.10 11.50
N ARG A 94 8.93 -13.74 11.20
CA ARG A 94 8.80 -14.65 10.04
C ARG A 94 9.09 -13.96 8.72
N LEU A 95 8.67 -12.70 8.56
CA LEU A 95 8.97 -11.94 7.34
C LEU A 95 10.47 -11.66 7.22
N VAL A 96 11.11 -11.23 8.31
CA VAL A 96 12.57 -10.98 8.30
C VAL A 96 13.32 -12.26 8.01
N GLN A 97 12.97 -13.37 8.66
CA GLN A 97 13.55 -14.69 8.37
C GLN A 97 13.37 -15.07 6.91
N TYR A 98 12.18 -14.88 6.33
CA TYR A 98 11.94 -15.14 4.91
C TYR A 98 12.86 -14.30 4.00
N ILE A 99 13.05 -13.02 4.32
CA ILE A 99 13.89 -12.11 3.53
C ILE A 99 15.37 -12.47 3.65
N VAL A 100 15.85 -12.82 4.84
CA VAL A 100 17.26 -13.12 5.11
C VAL A 100 17.65 -14.53 4.64
N MET A 101 16.82 -15.55 4.91
CA MET A 101 17.12 -16.95 4.60
C MET A 101 16.93 -17.32 3.12
N LYS A 102 16.23 -16.48 2.33
CA LYS A 102 16.26 -16.58 0.87
C LYS A 102 17.25 -15.56 0.33
N PRO A 103 18.57 -15.83 0.32
CA PRO A 103 19.51 -14.95 -0.32
C PRO A 103 19.07 -14.77 -1.77
N SER A 104 19.03 -13.51 -2.17
CA SER A 104 18.67 -13.10 -3.51
C SER A 104 19.43 -13.94 -4.53
N ILE A 105 18.74 -14.81 -5.29
CA ILE A 105 19.26 -15.25 -6.57
C ILE A 105 19.48 -13.96 -7.37
N LYS A 106 20.74 -13.63 -7.62
CA LYS A 106 21.14 -12.58 -8.58
C LYS A 106 20.60 -13.04 -9.93
N ARG A 107 19.70 -12.27 -10.52
CA ARG A 107 19.41 -12.34 -11.96
C ARG A 107 20.26 -11.27 -12.62
#